data_AF-A0A6M7WCX5-F1
#
_entry.id   AF-A0A6M7WCX5-F1
#
_cell.length_a   1.000
_cell.length_b   1.000
_cell.length_c   1.000
_cell.angle_alpha   90.00
_cell.angle_beta   90.00
_cell.angle_gamma   90.00
#
_symmetry.space_group_name_H-M   'P 1'
#
loop_
_entity.id
_entity.type
_entity.pdbx_description
1 polymer ?
#
loop_
_entity_poly.entity_id
_entity_poly.type
_entity_poly.pdbx_seq_one_letter_code
_entity_poly.pdbx_strand_id
1 'polypeptide(L)'
;MAIAQKMAMSLLERQTGSKGLPLASFAIEVDLNLDGLPEIFAYRYAPGCDGVNCGNFLFVLEGDSYQEVLGGVPGARLVPQDKIALSPFKRNGFFDIQSDKMTIGWDGTRYIDASTFPASSLAGAAFVAACQKNKLSQQSQEQVSAACQCQFNRFQTLGFTQADLDAYTASMVGQDFKYPTGDKENAWLTLTRDAQDIATGCDVASGKSQWPPAYFNHGDQPQRKLNFNGFLDACPAQDFILTNHKTGSPDRALSLCGCLAREIPTHGVSQEGLDLLAQYYRDEISDSDLEAQDADLLTAHDKASEACLSQFPAK
;
A
#
# COMPACT_ATOMS: atom_id res chain seq x y z
N MET A 1 -11.86 -1.94 7.09
CA MET A 1 -13.20 -2.09 6.46
C MET A 1 -14.12 -0.91 6.74
N ALA A 2 -14.49 -0.58 7.99
CA ALA A 2 -15.35 0.59 8.25
C ALA A 2 -14.69 1.91 7.80
N ILE A 3 -13.39 2.06 8.07
CA ILE A 3 -12.57 3.19 7.62
C ILE A 3 -12.55 3.24 6.08
N ALA A 4 -12.12 2.16 5.43
CA ALA A 4 -12.16 2.02 3.97
C ALA A 4 -13.52 2.36 3.34
N GLN A 5 -14.64 1.88 3.90
CA GLN A 5 -15.99 2.16 3.39
C GLN A 5 -16.33 3.64 3.46
N LYS A 6 -15.97 4.31 4.55
CA LYS A 6 -16.20 5.74 4.72
C LYS A 6 -15.38 6.56 3.73
N MET A 7 -14.09 6.26 3.61
CA MET A 7 -13.20 6.94 2.65
C MET A 7 -13.65 6.70 1.20
N ALA A 8 -13.99 5.45 0.86
CA ALA A 8 -14.47 5.08 -0.47
C ALA A 8 -15.70 5.86 -0.89
N MET A 9 -16.63 6.16 0.03
CA MET A 9 -17.82 6.95 -0.29
C MET A 9 -17.46 8.33 -0.84
N SER A 10 -16.62 9.10 -0.14
CA SER A 10 -16.19 10.43 -0.58
C SER A 10 -15.37 10.40 -1.87
N LEU A 11 -14.58 9.34 -2.08
CA LEU A 11 -13.79 9.16 -3.29
C LEU A 11 -14.66 8.80 -4.50
N LEU A 12 -15.61 7.88 -4.33
CA LEU A 12 -16.54 7.47 -5.37
C LEU A 12 -17.45 8.62 -5.80
N GLU A 13 -18.02 9.39 -4.86
CA GLU A 13 -18.88 10.53 -5.20
C GLU A 13 -18.14 11.58 -6.04
N ARG A 14 -16.86 11.83 -5.73
CA ARG A 14 -16.01 12.72 -6.53
C ARG A 14 -15.70 12.14 -7.90
N GLN A 15 -15.38 10.84 -7.97
CA GLN A 15 -15.00 10.16 -9.19
C GLN A 15 -16.16 9.97 -10.18
N THR A 16 -17.36 9.66 -9.68
CA THR A 16 -18.54 9.36 -10.52
C THR A 16 -19.51 10.53 -10.61
N GLY A 17 -19.31 11.59 -9.82
CA GLY A 17 -20.19 12.76 -9.75
C GLY A 17 -21.59 12.47 -9.20
N SER A 18 -21.88 11.25 -8.77
CA SER A 18 -23.21 10.87 -8.28
C SER A 18 -23.23 10.89 -6.76
N LYS A 19 -24.03 11.79 -6.18
CA LYS A 19 -24.15 11.98 -4.73
C LYS A 19 -25.19 11.06 -4.12
N GLY A 20 -25.02 10.67 -2.85
CA GLY A 20 -26.03 9.95 -2.08
C GLY A 20 -26.32 8.55 -2.62
N LEU A 21 -25.36 7.99 -3.35
CA LEU A 21 -25.43 6.62 -3.85
C LEU A 21 -25.41 5.63 -2.67
N PRO A 22 -25.93 4.41 -2.85
CA PRO A 22 -25.70 3.36 -1.89
C PRO A 22 -24.21 3.22 -1.59
N LEU A 23 -23.88 2.96 -0.32
CA LEU A 23 -22.51 2.64 0.10
C LEU A 23 -21.87 1.66 -0.87
N ALA A 24 -20.56 1.79 -1.06
CA ALA A 24 -19.80 0.78 -1.78
C ALA A 24 -20.18 -0.61 -1.25
N SER A 25 -20.53 -1.51 -2.16
CA SER A 25 -20.91 -2.88 -1.81
C SER A 25 -19.78 -3.57 -1.05
N PHE A 26 -18.55 -3.12 -1.30
CA PHE A 26 -17.36 -3.52 -0.57
C PHE A 26 -16.30 -2.43 -0.65
N ALA A 27 -15.51 -2.25 0.41
CA ALA A 27 -14.30 -1.43 0.36
C ALA A 27 -13.27 -1.96 1.37
N ILE A 28 -12.01 -1.96 0.96
CA ILE A 28 -10.86 -2.33 1.78
C ILE A 28 -9.72 -1.34 1.59
N GLU A 29 -8.94 -1.23 2.66
CA GLU A 29 -7.65 -0.58 2.67
C GLU A 29 -6.61 -1.61 2.26
N VAL A 30 -5.82 -1.29 1.25
CA VAL A 30 -4.73 -2.11 0.74
C VAL A 30 -3.55 -1.20 0.55
N ASP A 31 -2.46 -1.46 1.26
CA ASP A 31 -1.21 -0.74 1.04
C ASP A 31 -0.40 -1.51 -0.02
N LEU A 32 -0.44 -0.99 -1.24
CA LEU A 32 0.13 -1.57 -2.43
C LEU A 32 1.64 -1.32 -2.50
N ASN A 33 2.17 -0.27 -1.89
CA ASN A 33 3.60 0.06 -1.95
C ASN A 33 4.37 -0.26 -0.66
N LEU A 34 3.67 -0.67 0.39
CA LEU A 34 4.18 -0.85 1.75
C LEU A 34 4.76 0.44 2.36
N ASP A 35 4.19 1.60 2.04
CA ASP A 35 4.57 2.89 2.65
C ASP A 35 3.79 3.19 3.96
N GLY A 36 2.87 2.29 4.33
CA GLY A 36 2.02 2.36 5.51
C GLY A 36 0.73 3.17 5.31
N LEU A 37 0.61 3.91 4.22
CA LEU A 37 -0.61 4.61 3.82
C LEU A 37 -1.40 3.72 2.86
N PRO A 38 -2.62 3.29 3.24
CA PRO A 38 -3.37 2.39 2.40
C PRO A 38 -3.97 3.11 1.20
N GLU A 39 -3.87 2.48 0.03
CA GLU A 39 -4.81 2.72 -1.05
C GLU A 39 -6.19 2.17 -0.71
N ILE A 40 -7.21 2.75 -1.36
CA ILE A 40 -8.60 2.37 -1.15
C ILE A 40 -9.10 1.61 -2.37
N PHE A 41 -9.27 0.30 -2.20
CA PHE A 41 -9.98 -0.52 -3.17
C PHE A 41 -11.46 -0.55 -2.83
N ALA A 42 -12.30 -0.13 -3.77
CA ALA A 42 -13.74 -0.07 -3.60
C ALA A 42 -14.46 -0.80 -4.72
N TYR A 43 -15.52 -1.50 -4.39
CA TYR A 43 -16.43 -2.09 -5.35
C TYR A 43 -17.84 -1.58 -5.13
N ARG A 44 -18.43 -1.11 -6.21
CA ARG A 44 -19.82 -0.67 -6.25
C ARG A 44 -20.59 -1.59 -7.19
N TYR A 45 -21.55 -2.32 -6.64
CA TYR A 45 -22.49 -3.10 -7.43
C TYR A 45 -23.69 -2.25 -7.85
N ALA A 46 -24.10 -2.37 -9.11
CA ALA A 46 -25.37 -1.89 -9.61
C ALA A 46 -25.84 -2.81 -10.77
N PRO A 47 -27.15 -3.04 -10.93
CA PRO A 47 -27.68 -3.68 -12.14
C PRO A 47 -27.24 -2.92 -13.40
N GLY A 48 -26.82 -3.65 -14.44
CA GLY A 48 -26.36 -3.06 -15.69
C GLY A 48 -25.01 -2.35 -15.58
N CYS A 49 -24.11 -2.90 -14.77
CA CYS A 49 -22.90 -2.19 -14.42
C CYS A 49 -21.99 -1.87 -15.61
N ASP A 50 -21.57 -0.61 -15.72
CA ASP A 50 -20.94 0.00 -16.90
C ASP A 50 -19.43 0.28 -16.76
N GLY A 51 -18.87 0.14 -15.55
CA GLY A 51 -17.48 0.51 -15.27
C GLY A 51 -17.26 2.01 -15.12
N VAL A 52 -18.27 2.85 -15.30
CA VAL A 52 -18.18 4.31 -15.14
C VAL A 52 -18.73 4.72 -13.79
N ASN A 53 -19.94 4.29 -13.48
CA ASN A 53 -20.61 4.60 -12.23
C ASN A 53 -20.44 3.49 -11.20
N CYS A 54 -20.28 2.25 -11.64
CA CYS A 54 -20.13 1.09 -10.78
C CYS A 54 -18.99 0.22 -11.28
N GLY A 55 -18.60 -0.78 -10.49
CA GLY A 55 -17.46 -1.64 -10.76
C GLY A 55 -16.39 -1.50 -9.68
N ASN A 56 -15.18 -1.94 -10.02
CA ASN A 56 -14.01 -1.80 -9.16
C ASN A 56 -13.35 -0.45 -9.36
N PHE A 57 -12.90 0.14 -8.27
CA PHE A 57 -12.15 1.38 -8.23
C PHE A 57 -10.97 1.17 -7.30
N LEU A 58 -9.80 1.68 -7.70
CA LEU A 58 -8.64 1.73 -6.84
C LEU A 58 -8.18 3.17 -6.77
N PHE A 59 -8.15 3.71 -5.56
CA PHE A 59 -7.70 5.08 -5.30
C PHE A 59 -6.32 5.04 -4.68
N VAL A 60 -5.33 5.55 -5.42
CA VAL A 60 -3.93 5.64 -5.01
C VAL A 60 -3.64 7.04 -4.52
N LEU A 61 -3.04 7.19 -3.34
CA LEU A 61 -2.64 8.50 -2.83
C LEU A 61 -1.34 8.94 -3.51
N GLU A 62 -1.44 9.83 -4.50
CA GLU A 62 -0.29 10.38 -5.22
C GLU A 62 -0.13 11.87 -4.89
N GLY A 63 1.01 12.22 -4.29
CA GLY A 63 1.33 13.59 -3.88
C GLY A 63 0.30 14.15 -2.88
N ASP A 64 -0.58 15.03 -3.38
CA ASP A 64 -1.59 15.72 -2.58
C ASP A 64 -3.02 15.20 -2.79
N SER A 65 -3.23 14.14 -3.59
CA SER A 65 -4.59 13.70 -3.95
C SER A 65 -4.71 12.19 -4.17
N TYR A 66 -5.89 11.65 -3.89
CA TYR A 66 -6.23 10.30 -4.32
C TYR A 66 -6.59 10.31 -5.80
N GLN A 67 -5.89 9.50 -6.59
CA GLN A 67 -6.13 9.29 -8.01
C GLN A 67 -6.79 7.94 -8.23
N GLU A 68 -7.86 7.89 -9.02
CA GLU A 68 -8.46 6.62 -9.42
C GLU A 68 -7.69 6.04 -10.61
N VAL A 69 -7.18 4.82 -10.46
CA VAL A 69 -6.21 4.26 -11.41
C VAL A 69 -6.75 3.14 -12.29
N LEU A 70 -7.84 2.46 -11.92
CA LEU A 70 -8.38 1.36 -12.76
C LEU A 70 -9.13 1.87 -13.99
N GLY A 71 -9.62 3.11 -13.98
CA GLY A 71 -10.30 3.73 -15.12
C GLY A 71 -9.40 3.94 -16.33
N GLY A 72 -8.08 4.03 -16.11
CA GLY A 72 -7.08 4.09 -17.17
C GLY A 72 -6.78 2.75 -17.84
N VAL A 73 -7.26 1.63 -17.27
CA VAL A 73 -6.96 0.27 -17.72
C VAL A 73 -8.21 -0.37 -18.33
N PRO A 74 -8.25 -0.57 -19.66
CA PRO A 74 -9.44 -1.09 -20.34
C PRO A 74 -9.96 -2.39 -19.72
N GLY A 75 -11.22 -2.39 -19.28
CA GLY A 75 -11.90 -3.56 -18.71
C GLY A 75 -11.62 -3.84 -17.22
N ALA A 76 -10.63 -3.19 -16.60
CA ALA A 76 -10.26 -3.47 -15.20
C ALA A 76 -11.41 -3.23 -14.20
N ARG A 77 -12.22 -2.18 -14.43
CA ARG A 77 -13.35 -1.85 -13.55
C ARG A 77 -14.50 -2.85 -13.61
N LEU A 78 -14.58 -3.69 -14.65
CA LEU A 78 -15.68 -4.65 -14.82
C LEU A 78 -15.29 -6.09 -14.48
N VAL A 79 -14.06 -6.31 -14.01
CA VAL A 79 -13.60 -7.65 -13.62
C VAL A 79 -14.41 -8.14 -12.40
N PRO A 80 -14.90 -9.39 -12.39
CA PRO A 80 -15.54 -9.96 -11.22
C PRO A 80 -14.63 -9.92 -9.99
N GLN A 81 -15.19 -9.60 -8.82
CA GLN A 81 -14.38 -9.41 -7.60
C GLN A 81 -13.58 -10.66 -7.19
N ASP A 82 -14.12 -11.86 -7.44
CA ASP A 82 -13.45 -13.13 -7.16
C ASP A 82 -12.26 -13.41 -8.09
N LYS A 83 -12.02 -12.54 -9.07
CA LYS A 83 -10.91 -12.59 -10.02
C LYS A 83 -9.89 -11.48 -9.82
N ILE A 84 -10.04 -10.65 -8.79
CA ILE A 84 -9.07 -9.62 -8.42
C ILE A 84 -8.29 -10.07 -7.20
N ALA A 85 -6.96 -10.08 -7.31
CA ALA A 85 -6.06 -10.41 -6.22
C ALA A 85 -4.77 -9.59 -6.31
N LEU A 86 -4.10 -9.42 -5.18
CA LEU A 86 -2.73 -8.91 -5.20
C LEU A 86 -1.79 -9.98 -5.73
N SER A 87 -0.91 -9.57 -6.64
CA SER A 87 0.20 -10.38 -7.10
C SER A 87 1.22 -10.56 -5.97
N PRO A 88 1.94 -11.69 -5.94
CA PRO A 88 3.09 -11.83 -5.05
C PRO A 88 4.28 -10.96 -5.48
N PHE A 89 4.18 -10.19 -6.56
CA PHE A 89 5.29 -9.38 -7.08
C PHE A 89 5.01 -7.89 -7.00
N LYS A 90 6.06 -7.13 -6.71
CA LYS A 90 6.09 -5.69 -6.83
C LYS A 90 6.79 -5.26 -8.11
N ARG A 91 6.41 -4.09 -8.60
CA ARG A 91 7.04 -3.35 -9.69
C ARG A 91 7.18 -1.90 -9.26
N ASN A 92 8.40 -1.38 -9.28
CA ASN A 92 8.70 -0.01 -8.85
C ASN A 92 8.18 0.29 -7.42
N GLY A 93 8.26 -0.69 -6.52
CA GLY A 93 7.78 -0.58 -5.13
C GLY A 93 6.31 -0.94 -4.91
N PHE A 94 5.47 -1.01 -5.95
CA PHE A 94 4.03 -1.27 -5.86
C PHE A 94 3.67 -2.71 -6.25
N PHE A 95 2.73 -3.35 -5.56
CA PHE A 95 2.20 -4.66 -5.92
C PHE A 95 1.51 -4.64 -7.28
N ASP A 96 1.87 -5.61 -8.14
CA ASP A 96 1.05 -5.92 -9.31
C ASP A 96 -0.34 -6.40 -8.84
N ILE A 97 -1.38 -6.14 -9.62
CA ILE A 97 -2.75 -6.60 -9.37
C ILE A 97 -3.08 -7.66 -10.42
N GLN A 98 -3.41 -8.87 -9.98
CA GLN A 98 -3.93 -9.90 -10.86
C GLN A 98 -5.44 -9.70 -11.05
N SER A 99 -5.89 -9.62 -12.29
CA SER A 99 -7.27 -9.28 -12.65
C SER A 99 -7.76 -10.16 -13.79
N ASP A 100 -8.39 -11.30 -13.46
CA ASP A 100 -8.80 -12.37 -14.40
C ASP A 100 -7.71 -12.72 -15.44
N LYS A 101 -7.76 -12.10 -16.62
CA LYS A 101 -6.87 -12.33 -17.76
C LYS A 101 -5.73 -11.32 -17.92
N MET A 102 -5.66 -10.30 -17.06
CA MET A 102 -4.61 -9.28 -17.10
C MET A 102 -3.88 -9.17 -15.78
N THR A 103 -2.64 -8.74 -15.84
CA THR A 103 -1.88 -8.26 -14.69
C THR A 103 -1.75 -6.76 -14.86
N ILE A 104 -2.10 -5.99 -13.83
CA ILE A 104 -2.00 -4.53 -13.84
C ILE A 104 -0.81 -4.17 -12.95
N GLY A 105 0.18 -3.46 -13.48
CA GLY A 105 1.41 -3.12 -12.75
C GLY A 105 1.72 -1.64 -12.80
N TRP A 106 2.54 -1.17 -11.86
CA TRP A 106 2.96 0.23 -11.78
C TRP A 106 4.12 0.54 -12.73
N ASP A 107 3.96 1.47 -13.67
CA ASP A 107 5.01 1.83 -14.65
C ASP A 107 6.08 2.78 -14.10
N GLY A 108 5.96 3.18 -12.83
CA GLY A 108 6.77 4.22 -12.20
C GLY A 108 6.00 5.53 -12.01
N THR A 109 4.89 5.69 -12.73
CA THR A 109 3.99 6.85 -12.66
C THR A 109 2.54 6.46 -12.38
N ARG A 110 2.06 5.33 -12.91
CA ARG A 110 0.67 4.88 -12.76
C ARG A 110 0.51 3.38 -13.00
N TYR A 111 -0.65 2.84 -12.62
CA TYR A 111 -1.05 1.47 -12.98
C TYR A 111 -1.45 1.38 -14.46
N ILE A 112 -0.88 0.40 -15.16
CA ILE A 112 -1.20 0.04 -16.54
C ILE A 112 -1.24 -1.48 -16.73
N ASP A 113 -1.76 -1.95 -17.87
CA ASP A 113 -1.66 -3.37 -18.24
C ASP A 113 -0.19 -3.78 -18.39
N ALA A 114 0.23 -4.76 -17.59
CA ALA A 114 1.62 -5.18 -17.50
C ALA A 114 2.14 -5.86 -18.77
N SER A 115 1.26 -6.31 -19.66
CA SER A 115 1.66 -6.81 -20.98
C SER A 115 2.28 -5.73 -21.87
N THR A 116 2.10 -4.45 -21.52
CA THR A 116 2.69 -3.31 -22.24
C THR A 116 4.13 -3.02 -21.82
N PHE A 117 4.63 -3.63 -20.73
CA PHE A 117 6.00 -3.41 -20.29
C PHE A 117 7.00 -4.03 -21.26
N PRO A 118 8.13 -3.34 -21.53
CA PRO A 118 9.19 -3.93 -22.33
C PRO A 118 9.81 -5.12 -21.59
N ALA A 119 9.72 -6.31 -22.18
CA ALA A 119 10.44 -7.47 -21.69
C ALA A 119 11.89 -7.45 -22.21
N SER A 120 12.87 -7.60 -21.32
CA SER A 120 14.27 -7.72 -21.71
C SER A 120 14.65 -9.19 -21.98
N SER A 121 15.53 -9.40 -22.95
CA SER A 121 16.19 -10.69 -23.15
C SER A 121 17.51 -10.66 -22.37
N LEU A 122 17.60 -11.48 -21.32
CA LEU A 122 18.75 -11.53 -20.43
C LEU A 122 19.47 -12.88 -20.54
N ALA A 123 20.79 -12.88 -20.42
CA ALA A 123 21.58 -14.09 -20.30
C ALA A 123 21.60 -14.55 -18.82
N GLY A 124 20.72 -15.49 -18.48
CA GLY A 124 20.46 -15.89 -17.09
C GLY A 124 21.36 -16.97 -16.49
N ALA A 125 22.19 -17.65 -17.28
CA ALA A 125 22.88 -18.86 -16.82
C ALA A 125 23.81 -18.61 -15.61
N ALA A 126 24.59 -17.54 -15.65
CA ALA A 126 25.48 -17.16 -14.56
C ALA A 126 24.70 -16.77 -13.29
N PHE A 127 23.62 -16.00 -13.47
CA PHE A 127 22.71 -15.62 -12.39
C PHE A 127 22.09 -16.85 -11.71
N VAL A 128 21.48 -17.77 -12.48
CA VAL A 128 20.81 -18.96 -11.93
C VAL A 128 21.81 -19.82 -11.14
N ALA A 129 23.01 -20.03 -11.67
CA ALA A 129 24.05 -20.78 -10.97
C ALA A 129 24.49 -20.10 -9.66
N ALA A 130 24.66 -18.76 -9.67
CA ALA A 130 24.99 -17.98 -8.48
C ALA A 130 23.87 -18.02 -7.42
N CYS A 131 22.62 -17.82 -7.84
CA CYS A 131 21.43 -17.89 -6.99
C CYS A 131 21.31 -19.27 -6.33
N GLN A 132 21.47 -20.35 -7.11
CA GLN A 132 21.44 -21.71 -6.59
C GLN A 132 22.54 -21.89 -5.53
N LYS A 133 23.78 -21.48 -5.83
CA LYS A 133 24.91 -21.57 -4.88
C LYS A 133 24.64 -20.81 -3.58
N ASN A 134 24.03 -19.63 -3.67
CA ASN A 134 23.70 -18.79 -2.51
C ASN A 134 22.60 -19.40 -1.64
N LYS A 135 21.59 -20.06 -2.25
CA LYS A 135 20.45 -20.66 -1.55
C LYS A 135 20.63 -22.15 -1.16
N LEU A 136 21.72 -22.80 -1.57
CA LEU A 136 21.97 -24.25 -1.40
C LEU A 136 21.97 -24.72 0.07
N SER A 137 22.24 -23.85 1.04
CA SER A 137 22.28 -24.23 2.46
C SER A 137 20.90 -24.32 3.12
N GLN A 138 19.81 -23.97 2.41
CA GLN A 138 18.50 -23.76 3.05
C GLN A 138 17.40 -24.73 2.61
N GLN A 139 17.50 -25.41 1.45
CA GLN A 139 16.34 -26.06 0.80
C GLN A 139 16.70 -27.24 -0.13
N SER A 140 15.67 -27.97 -0.61
CA SER A 140 15.86 -29.02 -1.62
C SER A 140 16.25 -28.43 -2.99
N GLN A 141 17.07 -29.16 -3.75
CA GLN A 141 17.66 -28.68 -4.99
C GLN A 141 16.63 -28.28 -6.07
N GLU A 142 15.48 -28.96 -6.10
CA GLU A 142 14.37 -28.66 -7.02
C GLU A 142 13.67 -27.35 -6.65
N GLN A 143 13.40 -27.12 -5.36
CA GLN A 143 12.78 -25.87 -4.88
C GLN A 143 13.70 -24.65 -5.06
N VAL A 144 15.01 -24.85 -4.90
CA VAL A 144 16.01 -23.80 -5.16
C VAL A 144 16.04 -23.46 -6.65
N SER A 145 16.02 -24.47 -7.52
CA SER A 145 16.03 -24.27 -8.97
C SER A 145 14.79 -23.53 -9.46
N ALA A 146 13.60 -23.92 -8.99
CA ALA A 146 12.34 -23.24 -9.33
C ALA A 146 12.32 -21.78 -8.84
N ALA A 147 12.80 -21.51 -7.63
CA ALA A 147 12.88 -20.15 -7.10
C ALA A 147 13.86 -19.27 -7.89
N CYS A 148 15.05 -19.77 -8.21
CA CYS A 148 16.03 -19.02 -9.01
C CYS A 148 15.54 -18.77 -10.43
N GLN A 149 14.85 -19.73 -11.05
CA GLN A 149 14.23 -19.53 -12.36
C GLN A 149 13.10 -18.49 -12.30
N CYS A 150 12.27 -18.51 -11.24
CA CYS A 150 11.26 -17.49 -11.00
C CYS A 150 11.87 -16.09 -10.93
N GLN A 151 12.95 -15.92 -10.16
CA GLN A 151 13.63 -14.62 -10.02
C GLN A 151 14.18 -14.13 -11.35
N PHE A 152 14.85 -15.01 -12.11
CA PHE A 152 15.37 -14.67 -13.43
C PHE A 152 14.26 -14.23 -14.39
N ASN A 153 13.18 -15.01 -14.49
CA ASN A 153 12.02 -14.65 -15.32
C ASN A 153 11.44 -13.29 -14.90
N ARG A 154 11.43 -12.99 -13.58
CA ARG A 154 10.93 -11.70 -13.11
C ARG A 154 11.83 -10.52 -13.44
N PHE A 155 13.15 -10.65 -13.37
CA PHE A 155 14.06 -9.62 -13.87
C PHE A 155 13.77 -9.24 -15.32
N GLN A 156 13.49 -10.22 -16.17
CA GLN A 156 13.12 -9.96 -17.58
C GLN A 156 11.82 -9.16 -17.68
N THR A 157 10.79 -9.52 -16.90
CA THR A 157 9.50 -8.82 -16.94
C THR A 157 9.50 -7.45 -16.26
N LEU A 158 10.45 -7.17 -15.37
CA LEU A 158 10.64 -5.85 -14.76
C LEU A 158 11.53 -4.93 -15.61
N GLY A 159 12.04 -5.40 -16.75
CA GLY A 159 12.82 -4.59 -17.68
C GLY A 159 14.26 -4.34 -17.23
N PHE A 160 14.81 -5.17 -16.34
CA PHE A 160 16.21 -5.07 -15.93
C PHE A 160 17.13 -5.23 -17.13
N THR A 161 18.27 -4.53 -17.12
CA THR A 161 19.30 -4.67 -18.15
C THR A 161 20.25 -5.82 -17.81
N GLN A 162 21.06 -6.25 -18.79
CA GLN A 162 22.11 -7.24 -18.53
C GLN A 162 23.12 -6.74 -17.48
N ALA A 163 23.43 -5.44 -17.48
CA ALA A 163 24.35 -4.85 -16.50
C ALA A 163 23.79 -4.92 -15.07
N ASP A 164 22.48 -4.72 -14.90
CA ASP A 164 21.79 -4.85 -13.61
C ASP A 164 21.85 -6.30 -13.10
N LEU A 165 21.56 -7.26 -13.99
CA LEU A 165 21.63 -8.69 -13.69
C LEU A 165 23.05 -9.12 -13.29
N ASP A 166 24.06 -8.67 -14.04
CA ASP A 166 25.46 -8.98 -13.80
C ASP A 166 25.95 -8.39 -12.48
N ALA A 167 25.56 -7.13 -12.17
CA ALA A 167 25.92 -6.47 -10.92
C ALA A 167 25.28 -7.15 -9.71
N TYR A 168 24.00 -7.53 -9.78
CA TYR A 168 23.34 -8.29 -8.72
C TYR A 168 23.92 -9.71 -8.59
N THR A 169 24.29 -10.35 -9.71
CA THR A 169 24.98 -11.65 -9.70
C THR A 169 26.32 -11.57 -8.98
N ALA A 170 27.10 -10.52 -9.26
CA ALA A 170 28.39 -10.27 -8.62
C ALA A 170 28.27 -10.08 -7.10
N SER A 171 27.23 -9.36 -6.63
CA SER A 171 27.01 -9.16 -5.19
C SER A 171 26.67 -10.46 -4.45
N MET A 172 25.96 -11.39 -5.09
CA MET A 172 25.65 -12.71 -4.49
C MET A 172 26.86 -13.63 -4.34
N VAL A 173 27.87 -13.52 -5.23
CA VAL A 173 29.04 -14.40 -5.25
C VAL A 173 30.23 -13.89 -4.44
N GLY A 174 30.17 -12.63 -3.96
CA GLY A 174 31.05 -12.12 -2.91
C GLY A 174 32.54 -12.02 -3.26
N GLN A 175 32.93 -12.01 -4.54
CA GLN A 175 34.33 -11.79 -4.95
C GLN A 175 34.52 -10.37 -5.48
N ASP A 176 35.28 -9.56 -4.75
CA ASP A 176 35.78 -8.22 -5.13
C ASP A 176 34.75 -7.21 -5.65
N PHE A 177 33.49 -7.32 -5.23
CA PHE A 177 32.46 -6.32 -5.57
C PHE A 177 32.66 -5.03 -4.77
N LYS A 178 33.04 -3.95 -5.45
CA LYS A 178 33.04 -2.61 -4.85
C LYS A 178 31.65 -2.01 -4.93
N TYR A 179 31.03 -1.79 -3.78
CA TYR A 179 29.76 -1.08 -3.69
C TYR A 179 29.87 0.31 -4.32
N PRO A 180 28.94 0.69 -5.21
CA PRO A 180 28.94 2.02 -5.80
C PRO A 180 28.71 3.11 -4.74
N THR A 181 29.32 4.29 -4.91
CA THR A 181 29.21 5.44 -4.01
C THR A 181 28.60 6.66 -4.72
N GLY A 182 27.94 7.57 -3.98
CA GLY A 182 27.36 8.81 -4.54
C GLY A 182 26.12 8.53 -5.38
N ASP A 183 25.97 9.16 -6.55
CA ASP A 183 24.77 8.94 -7.40
C ASP A 183 24.57 7.47 -7.81
N LYS A 184 25.67 6.71 -7.93
CA LYS A 184 25.61 5.27 -8.23
C LYS A 184 25.16 4.44 -7.03
N GLU A 185 25.35 4.93 -5.81
CA GLU A 185 24.88 4.28 -4.57
C GLU A 185 23.36 4.24 -4.54
N ASN A 186 22.70 5.36 -4.84
CA ASN A 186 21.23 5.41 -4.89
C ASN A 186 20.67 4.47 -5.96
N ALA A 187 21.24 4.46 -7.17
CA ALA A 187 20.84 3.52 -8.23
C ALA A 187 21.05 2.06 -7.79
N TRP A 188 22.14 1.77 -7.09
CA TRP A 188 22.43 0.45 -6.55
C TRP A 188 21.48 0.05 -5.41
N LEU A 189 21.12 0.95 -4.51
CA LEU A 189 20.14 0.72 -3.45
C LEU A 189 18.75 0.41 -4.04
N THR A 190 18.33 1.14 -5.07
CA THR A 190 17.10 0.83 -5.80
C THR A 190 17.16 -0.56 -6.43
N LEU A 191 18.25 -0.85 -7.17
CA LEU A 191 18.45 -2.16 -7.80
C LEU A 191 18.38 -3.31 -6.79
N THR A 192 19.07 -3.17 -5.65
CA THR A 192 19.11 -4.20 -4.62
C THR A 192 17.77 -4.38 -3.93
N ARG A 193 17.03 -3.29 -3.66
CA ARG A 193 15.67 -3.36 -3.13
C ARG A 193 14.73 -4.08 -4.10
N ASP A 194 14.74 -3.71 -5.37
CA ASP A 194 13.87 -4.33 -6.37
C ASP A 194 14.20 -5.82 -6.57
N ALA A 195 15.50 -6.17 -6.54
CA ALA A 195 15.94 -7.56 -6.57
C ALA A 195 15.52 -8.34 -5.32
N GLN A 196 15.55 -7.72 -4.14
CA GLN A 196 15.05 -8.30 -2.89
C GLN A 196 13.54 -8.53 -2.94
N ASP A 197 12.78 -7.59 -3.50
CA ASP A 197 11.33 -7.71 -3.69
C ASP A 197 11.00 -8.87 -4.64
N ILE A 198 11.74 -9.04 -5.73
CA ILE A 198 11.60 -10.19 -6.63
C ILE A 198 11.90 -11.49 -5.90
N ALA A 199 12.98 -11.53 -5.12
CA ALA A 199 13.35 -12.72 -4.37
C ALA A 199 12.27 -13.13 -3.37
N THR A 200 11.78 -12.16 -2.60
CA THR A 200 10.67 -12.33 -1.65
C THR A 200 9.40 -12.77 -2.36
N GLY A 201 9.06 -12.13 -3.49
CA GLY A 201 7.87 -12.47 -4.27
C GLY A 201 7.88 -13.89 -4.82
N CYS A 202 9.03 -14.41 -5.25
CA CYS A 202 9.16 -15.82 -5.65
C CYS A 202 9.00 -16.80 -4.48
N ASP A 203 9.47 -16.43 -3.29
CA ASP A 203 9.25 -17.22 -2.08
C ASP A 203 7.77 -17.16 -1.64
N VAL A 204 7.09 -16.01 -1.80
CA VAL A 204 5.63 -15.87 -1.57
C VAL A 204 4.82 -16.69 -2.57
N ALA A 205 5.14 -16.61 -3.86
CA ALA A 205 4.45 -17.35 -4.92
C ALA A 205 4.55 -18.88 -4.74
N SER A 206 5.65 -19.35 -4.11
CA SER A 206 5.84 -20.76 -3.75
C SER A 206 5.30 -21.14 -2.37
N GLY A 207 4.63 -20.21 -1.67
CA GLY A 207 4.03 -20.43 -0.35
C GLY A 207 5.05 -20.53 0.79
N LYS A 208 6.33 -20.21 0.55
CA LYS A 208 7.39 -20.27 1.56
C LYS A 208 7.43 -19.06 2.47
N SER A 209 6.95 -17.93 1.97
CA SER A 209 6.93 -16.66 2.69
C SER A 209 5.57 -15.98 2.51
N GLN A 210 5.37 -14.92 3.27
CA GLN A 210 4.30 -13.96 3.07
C GLN A 210 4.95 -12.59 2.98
N TRP A 211 4.32 -11.67 2.24
CA TRP A 211 4.71 -10.27 2.37
C TRP A 211 4.50 -9.82 3.81
N PRO A 212 5.43 -9.03 4.38
CA PRO A 212 5.20 -8.45 5.68
C PRO A 212 3.89 -7.66 5.64
N PRO A 213 3.09 -7.72 6.73
CA PRO A 213 1.88 -6.93 6.81
C PRO A 213 2.24 -5.45 6.71
N ALA A 214 1.41 -4.72 5.97
CA ALA A 214 1.61 -3.31 5.67
C ALA A 214 1.11 -2.37 6.78
N TYR A 215 0.60 -2.92 7.89
CA TYR A 215 0.09 -2.11 8.98
C TYR A 215 1.23 -1.66 9.88
N PHE A 216 1.10 -0.42 10.35
CA PHE A 216 2.01 0.11 11.35
C PHE A 216 1.95 -0.74 12.62
N ASN A 217 3.11 -1.23 13.06
CA ASN A 217 3.26 -1.82 14.37
C ASN A 217 3.58 -0.68 15.34
N HIS A 218 2.58 0.15 15.58
CA HIS A 218 2.65 1.28 16.49
C HIS A 218 1.74 1.02 17.69
N GLY A 219 2.12 1.56 18.84
CA GLY A 219 1.47 1.27 20.13
C GLY A 219 1.81 -0.13 20.69
N ASP A 220 1.25 -0.41 21.87
CA ASP A 220 1.56 -1.63 22.65
C ASP A 220 0.41 -2.63 22.67
N GLN A 221 -0.77 -2.24 22.13
CA GLN A 221 -1.99 -3.06 22.16
C GLN A 221 -2.33 -3.56 20.75
N PRO A 222 -2.92 -4.78 20.64
CA PRO A 222 -3.48 -5.23 19.38
C PRO A 222 -4.65 -4.33 18.96
N GLN A 223 -4.80 -4.11 17.66
CA GLN A 223 -5.93 -3.34 17.12
C GLN A 223 -7.27 -3.94 17.55
N ARG A 224 -8.18 -3.07 18.01
CA ARG A 224 -9.55 -3.43 18.40
C ARG A 224 -10.54 -2.99 17.33
N LYS A 225 -11.61 -3.75 17.16
CA LYS A 225 -12.69 -3.40 16.23
C LYS A 225 -13.62 -2.37 16.89
N LEU A 226 -13.44 -1.09 16.55
CA LEU A 226 -14.29 0.03 16.98
C LEU A 226 -15.19 0.54 15.84
N ASN A 227 -16.18 1.35 16.19
CA ASN A 227 -17.00 2.13 15.26
C ASN A 227 -16.36 3.50 15.07
N PHE A 228 -15.82 3.75 13.88
CA PHE A 228 -15.09 4.98 13.55
C PHE A 228 -15.92 6.05 12.85
N ASN A 229 -17.23 5.83 12.62
CA ASN A 229 -18.03 6.72 11.78
C ASN A 229 -18.04 8.16 12.31
N GLY A 230 -18.38 8.36 13.58
CA GLY A 230 -18.43 9.70 14.19
C GLY A 230 -17.07 10.39 14.23
N PHE A 231 -16.00 9.64 14.50
CA PHE A 231 -14.64 10.16 14.48
C PHE A 231 -14.20 10.59 13.08
N LEU A 232 -14.40 9.73 12.07
CA LEU A 232 -14.03 10.03 10.68
C LEU A 232 -14.88 11.16 10.07
N ASP A 233 -16.09 11.39 10.57
CA ASP A 233 -16.90 12.55 10.20
C ASP A 233 -16.36 13.86 10.76
N ALA A 234 -15.83 13.84 11.98
CA ALA A 234 -15.29 15.03 12.65
C ALA A 234 -13.84 15.35 12.24
N CYS A 235 -13.03 14.32 12.02
CA CYS A 235 -11.58 14.45 11.86
C CYS A 235 -11.13 15.39 10.71
N PRO A 236 -11.66 15.30 9.48
CA PRO A 236 -11.16 16.12 8.36
C PRO A 236 -11.39 17.63 8.54
N ALA A 237 -12.24 18.05 9.48
CA ALA A 237 -12.53 19.45 9.76
C ALA A 237 -11.57 20.11 10.76
N GLN A 238 -10.67 19.34 11.36
CA GLN A 238 -9.80 19.82 12.44
C GLN A 238 -8.69 20.77 11.95
N ASP A 239 -8.55 21.90 12.63
CA ASP A 239 -7.59 22.95 12.26
C ASP A 239 -6.15 22.43 12.24
N PHE A 240 -5.72 21.64 13.22
CA PHE A 240 -4.36 21.09 13.22
C PHE A 240 -4.12 20.12 12.04
N ILE A 241 -5.15 19.43 11.56
CA ILE A 241 -5.07 18.55 10.40
C ILE A 241 -5.04 19.38 9.12
N LEU A 242 -5.83 20.44 9.02
CA LEU A 242 -5.89 21.27 7.82
C LEU A 242 -4.67 22.20 7.67
N THR A 243 -4.11 22.65 8.78
CA THR A 243 -2.98 23.60 8.81
C THR A 243 -1.61 22.94 8.88
N ASN A 244 -1.54 21.62 9.14
CA ASN A 244 -0.27 20.91 9.15
C ASN A 244 0.33 20.83 7.73
N HIS A 245 1.60 21.21 7.63
CA HIS A 245 2.33 21.27 6.36
C HIS A 245 2.37 19.92 5.62
N LYS A 246 2.30 18.80 6.34
CA LYS A 246 2.24 17.44 5.78
C LYS A 246 0.84 17.03 5.30
N THR A 247 -0.22 17.80 5.54
CA THR A 247 -1.59 17.34 5.28
C THR A 247 -2.45 18.33 4.53
N GLY A 248 -1.95 19.53 4.18
CA GLY A 248 -2.71 20.65 3.59
C GLY A 248 -3.42 20.44 2.25
N SER A 249 -4.01 19.27 2.01
CA SER A 249 -5.05 18.97 1.03
C SER A 249 -6.13 18.08 1.70
N PRO A 250 -7.40 18.12 1.23
CA PRO A 250 -8.47 17.29 1.80
C PRO A 250 -8.18 15.77 1.76
N ASP A 251 -7.46 15.30 0.75
CA ASP A 251 -7.14 13.86 0.61
C ASP A 251 -6.05 13.41 1.56
N ARG A 252 -5.05 14.26 1.81
CA ARG A 252 -4.03 13.96 2.82
C ARG A 252 -4.60 14.04 4.23
N ALA A 253 -5.52 14.98 4.48
CA ALA A 253 -6.31 15.01 5.71
C ALA A 253 -7.13 13.71 5.89
N LEU A 254 -7.83 13.26 4.84
CA LEU A 254 -8.58 12.00 4.85
C LEU A 254 -7.67 10.79 5.13
N SER A 255 -6.49 10.75 4.51
CA SER A 255 -5.49 9.70 4.76
C SER A 255 -4.99 9.72 6.21
N LEU A 256 -4.71 10.92 6.77
CA LEU A 256 -4.28 11.06 8.17
C LEU A 256 -5.39 10.60 9.12
N CYS A 257 -6.64 10.97 8.86
CA CYS A 257 -7.79 10.51 9.65
C CYS A 257 -7.95 8.98 9.61
N GLY A 258 -7.72 8.35 8.45
CA GLY A 258 -7.67 6.89 8.33
C GLY A 258 -6.51 6.27 9.10
N CYS A 259 -5.35 6.93 9.15
CA CYS A 259 -4.23 6.52 10.00
C CYS A 259 -4.57 6.61 11.48
N LEU A 260 -5.06 7.77 11.94
CA LEU A 260 -5.45 7.97 13.34
C LEU A 260 -6.50 6.97 13.79
N ALA A 261 -7.50 6.67 12.95
CA ALA A 261 -8.51 5.66 13.27
C ALA A 261 -7.91 4.25 13.45
N ARG A 262 -6.81 3.92 12.77
CA ARG A 262 -6.08 2.65 12.97
C ARG A 262 -5.19 2.67 14.21
N GLU A 263 -4.63 3.84 14.51
CA GLU A 263 -3.60 4.01 15.53
C GLU A 263 -4.16 4.22 16.93
N ILE A 264 -5.17 5.06 17.09
CA ILE A 264 -5.78 5.36 18.40
C ILE A 264 -6.10 4.08 19.23
N PRO A 265 -6.67 3.00 18.65
CA PRO A 265 -6.92 1.76 19.39
C PRO A 265 -5.68 1.02 19.90
N THR A 266 -4.52 1.17 19.25
CA THR A 266 -3.25 0.50 19.65
C THR A 266 -2.64 1.13 20.92
N HIS A 267 -3.09 2.35 21.25
CA HIS A 267 -2.76 3.06 22.48
C HIS A 267 -3.79 2.81 23.61
N GLY A 268 -4.71 1.84 23.42
CA GLY A 268 -5.65 1.41 24.47
C GLY A 268 -6.95 2.18 24.52
N VAL A 269 -7.20 3.11 23.59
CA VAL A 269 -8.44 3.89 23.53
C VAL A 269 -9.63 2.99 23.22
N SER A 270 -10.70 3.15 24.01
CA SER A 270 -11.95 2.40 23.89
C SER A 270 -12.93 3.06 22.90
N GLN A 271 -14.12 2.48 22.71
CA GLN A 271 -15.18 3.15 21.94
C GLN A 271 -15.60 4.46 22.62
N GLU A 272 -15.71 4.49 23.94
CA GLU A 272 -16.09 5.69 24.69
C GLU A 272 -15.05 6.81 24.51
N GLY A 273 -13.76 6.48 24.59
CA GLY A 273 -12.69 7.44 24.32
C GLY A 273 -12.69 7.92 22.86
N LEU A 274 -12.97 7.05 21.89
CA LEU A 274 -13.10 7.44 20.48
C LEU A 274 -14.29 8.37 20.25
N ASP A 275 -15.42 8.12 20.91
CA ASP A 275 -16.60 8.98 20.85
C ASP A 275 -16.34 10.35 21.50
N LEU A 276 -15.57 10.39 22.60
CA LEU A 276 -15.09 11.63 23.21
C LEU A 276 -14.16 12.42 22.29
N LEU A 277 -13.19 11.76 21.64
CA LEU A 277 -12.35 12.40 20.62
C LEU A 277 -13.18 12.96 19.46
N ALA A 278 -14.25 12.28 19.07
CA ALA A 278 -15.14 12.79 18.03
C ALA A 278 -15.92 14.04 18.48
N GLN A 279 -16.35 14.12 19.75
CA GLN A 279 -16.98 15.32 20.32
C GLN A 279 -15.97 16.48 20.42
N TYR A 280 -14.76 16.17 20.89
CA TYR A 280 -13.65 17.11 20.94
C TYR A 280 -13.35 17.70 19.56
N TYR A 281 -13.27 16.85 18.54
CA TYR A 281 -13.10 17.27 17.14
C TYR A 281 -14.30 18.00 16.52
N ARG A 282 -15.42 18.14 17.24
CA ARG A 282 -16.55 18.99 16.83
C ARG A 282 -16.63 20.26 17.67
N ASP A 283 -15.61 20.53 18.48
CA ASP A 283 -15.57 21.61 19.46
C ASP A 283 -16.76 21.57 20.44
N GLU A 284 -17.32 20.38 20.68
CA GLU A 284 -18.45 20.16 21.60
C GLU A 284 -18.00 20.11 23.06
N ILE A 285 -16.74 19.75 23.31
CA ILE A 285 -16.10 19.66 24.63
C ILE A 285 -14.70 20.27 24.56
N SER A 286 -14.23 20.88 25.65
CA SER A 286 -12.86 21.44 25.76
C SER A 286 -11.83 20.39 26.17
N ASP A 287 -10.53 20.72 26.06
CA ASP A 287 -9.43 19.91 26.62
C ASP A 287 -9.72 19.54 28.09
N SER A 288 -10.15 20.53 28.89
CA SER A 288 -10.42 20.33 30.31
C SER A 288 -11.63 19.40 30.58
N ASP A 289 -12.65 19.43 29.71
CA ASP A 289 -13.80 18.53 29.82
C ASP A 289 -13.45 17.10 29.42
N LEU A 290 -12.53 16.97 28.46
CA LEU A 290 -12.02 15.68 28.01
C LEU A 290 -11.10 15.07 29.07
N GLU A 291 -10.13 15.82 29.60
CA GLU A 291 -9.23 15.36 30.68
C GLU A 291 -10.00 14.97 31.97
N ALA A 292 -11.10 15.65 32.26
CA ALA A 292 -11.96 15.32 33.39
C ALA A 292 -12.69 13.96 33.23
N GLN A 293 -12.91 13.53 31.98
CA GLN A 293 -13.59 12.26 31.66
C GLN A 293 -12.58 11.14 31.39
N ASP A 294 -11.48 11.45 30.72
CA ASP A 294 -10.38 10.54 30.41
C ASP A 294 -9.05 11.32 30.34
N ALA A 295 -8.30 11.28 31.44
CA ALA A 295 -7.06 12.03 31.60
C ALA A 295 -5.93 11.60 30.65
N ASP A 296 -5.97 10.37 30.12
CA ASP A 296 -4.91 9.82 29.27
C ASP A 296 -5.23 9.94 27.77
N LEU A 297 -6.45 10.33 27.41
CA LEU A 297 -6.95 10.29 26.03
C LEU A 297 -6.20 11.24 25.08
N LEU A 298 -5.90 12.48 25.50
CA LEU A 298 -5.09 13.41 24.69
C LEU A 298 -3.65 12.91 24.54
N THR A 299 -3.08 12.29 25.57
CA THR A 299 -1.73 11.71 25.49
C THR A 299 -1.69 10.54 24.50
N ALA A 300 -2.71 9.68 24.49
CA ALA A 300 -2.84 8.60 23.51
C ALA A 300 -3.04 9.13 22.09
N HIS A 301 -3.84 10.19 21.93
CA HIS A 301 -4.05 10.89 20.67
C HIS A 301 -2.77 11.54 20.14
N ASP A 302 -1.97 12.20 20.98
CA ASP A 302 -0.71 12.83 20.59
C ASP A 302 0.28 11.79 20.06
N LYS A 303 0.43 10.66 20.76
CA LYS A 303 1.28 9.55 20.33
C LYS A 303 0.82 8.99 18.99
N ALA A 304 -0.49 8.79 18.81
CA ALA A 304 -1.05 8.34 17.55
C ALA A 304 -0.78 9.33 16.41
N SER A 305 -0.95 10.63 16.69
CA SER A 305 -0.70 11.71 15.74
C SER A 305 0.75 11.77 15.32
N GLU A 306 1.69 11.68 16.25
CA GLU A 306 3.12 11.62 15.98
C GLU A 306 3.48 10.39 15.13
N ALA A 307 3.00 9.21 15.53
CA ALA A 307 3.26 7.96 14.84
C ALA A 307 2.76 8.00 13.39
N CYS A 308 1.54 8.50 13.18
CA CYS A 308 1.00 8.72 11.83
C CYS A 308 1.82 9.75 11.06
N LEU A 309 2.02 10.96 11.59
CA LEU A 309 2.70 12.04 10.90
C LEU A 309 4.17 11.75 10.59
N SER A 310 4.85 10.89 11.37
CA SER A 310 6.22 10.45 11.09
C SER A 310 6.33 9.66 9.78
N GLN A 311 5.27 8.92 9.43
CA GLN A 311 5.19 8.05 8.26
C GLN A 311 4.74 8.84 7.02
N PHE A 312 4.02 9.95 7.22
CA PHE A 312 3.56 10.78 6.10
C PHE A 312 4.74 11.35 5.32
N PRO A 313 4.81 11.09 4.00
CA PRO A 313 5.87 11.64 3.15
C PRO A 313 5.82 13.16 3.19
N ALA A 314 6.98 13.81 3.21
CA ALA A 314 7.05 15.26 3.07
C ALA A 314 6.48 15.69 1.71
N LYS A 315 5.94 16.92 1.65
CA LYS A 315 5.56 17.55 0.37
C LYS A 315 6.77 17.80 -0.51
#